data_AF-A0A0D5M743-F1
#
_entry.id   AF-A0A0D5M743-F1
#
_cell.length_a   1.000
_cell.length_b   1.000
_cell.length_c   1.000
_cell.angle_alpha   90.00
_cell.angle_beta   90.00
_cell.angle_gamma   90.00
#
_symmetry.space_group_name_H-M   'P 1'
#
loop_
_entity.id
_entity.type
_entity.pdbx_description
1 polymer ?
#
loop_
_entity_poly.entity_id
_entity_poly.type
_entity_poly.pdbx_seq_one_letter_code
_entity_poly.pdbx_strand_id
1 'polypeptide(L)'
;MYETHKEHIDKIITRWLKRHLQRLGAEVDLNQLNSLVEDKDMLAENLENWAQQERQEGEKLGIEKTARNLLKLGGLSDEQIAEVTGLALEDVVKLRIEGKR
;
A
#
# COMPACT_ATOMS: atom_id res chain seq x y z
N MET A 1 8.27 -26.33 -32.18
CA MET A 1 8.07 -24.93 -32.67
C MET A 1 7.14 -24.11 -31.77
N TYR A 2 6.09 -24.70 -31.15
CA TYR A 2 5.19 -24.00 -30.23
C TYR A 2 5.81 -23.63 -28.86
N GLU A 3 6.61 -24.53 -28.27
CA GLU A 3 7.26 -24.30 -26.96
C GLU A 3 8.20 -23.08 -26.97
N THR A 4 8.97 -22.90 -28.05
CA THR A 4 9.92 -21.80 -28.22
C THR A 4 9.25 -20.43 -28.25
N HIS A 5 8.03 -20.34 -28.78
CA HIS A 5 7.27 -19.09 -28.81
C HIS A 5 6.71 -18.74 -27.42
N LYS A 6 6.24 -19.73 -26.68
CA LYS A 6 5.73 -19.57 -25.31
C LYS A 6 6.84 -19.09 -24.37
N GLU A 7 8.03 -19.70 -24.44
CA GLU A 7 9.20 -19.28 -23.66
C GLU A 7 9.63 -17.85 -23.99
N HIS A 8 9.56 -17.45 -25.26
CA HIS A 8 9.93 -16.10 -25.67
C HIS A 8 8.96 -15.05 -25.12
N ILE A 9 7.65 -15.32 -25.21
CA ILE A 9 6.61 -14.45 -24.63
C ILE A 9 6.78 -14.35 -23.12
N ASP A 10 6.98 -15.48 -22.43
CA ASP A 10 7.16 -15.50 -20.98
C ASP A 10 8.35 -14.63 -20.53
N LYS A 11 9.49 -14.71 -21.22
CA LYS A 11 10.65 -13.86 -20.94
C LYS A 11 10.36 -12.36 -21.14
N ILE A 12 9.58 -12.00 -22.15
CA ILE A 12 9.20 -10.60 -22.40
C ILE A 12 8.29 -10.10 -21.27
N ILE A 13 7.23 -10.84 -20.95
CA ILE A 13 6.26 -10.42 -19.94
C ILE A 13 6.91 -10.40 -18.56
N THR A 14 7.75 -11.39 -18.23
CA THR A 14 8.47 -11.45 -16.94
C THR A 14 9.34 -10.20 -16.74
N ARG A 15 10.12 -9.81 -17.77
CA ARG A 15 10.94 -8.59 -17.71
C ARG A 15 10.11 -7.32 -17.67
N TRP A 16 8.99 -7.27 -18.39
CA TRP A 16 8.08 -6.12 -18.36
C TRP A 16 7.46 -5.95 -16.97
N LEU A 17 6.97 -7.04 -16.37
CA LEU A 17 6.34 -7.02 -15.06
C LEU A 17 7.33 -6.60 -13.96
N LYS A 18 8.53 -7.18 -13.93
CA LYS A 18 9.58 -6.77 -12.97
C LYS A 18 9.81 -5.26 -12.98
N ARG A 19 9.97 -4.68 -14.18
CA ARG A 19 10.18 -3.24 -14.35
C ARG A 19 8.94 -2.41 -14.01
N HIS A 20 7.74 -2.96 -14.16
CA HIS A 20 6.52 -2.25 -13.80
C HIS A 20 6.37 -2.17 -12.28
N LEU A 21 6.50 -3.31 -11.59
CA LEU A 21 6.39 -3.39 -10.13
C LEU A 21 7.48 -2.59 -9.42
N GLN A 22 8.72 -2.63 -9.90
CA GLN A 22 9.79 -1.77 -9.38
C GLN A 22 9.48 -0.28 -9.51
N ARG A 23 8.88 0.15 -10.62
CA ARG A 23 8.48 1.57 -10.83
C ARG A 23 7.31 1.98 -9.93
N LEU A 24 6.45 1.05 -9.55
CA LEU A 24 5.38 1.29 -8.59
C LEU A 24 5.89 1.31 -7.14
N GLY A 25 7.16 0.99 -6.90
CA GLY A 25 7.72 0.89 -5.55
C GLY A 25 7.22 -0.32 -4.78
N ALA A 26 6.65 -1.32 -5.47
CA ALA A 26 6.18 -2.54 -4.81
C ALA A 26 7.37 -3.28 -4.18
N GLU A 27 7.34 -3.47 -2.85
CA GLU A 27 8.35 -4.18 -2.07
C GLU A 27 8.25 -5.71 -2.25
N VAL A 28 8.18 -6.16 -3.50
CA VAL A 28 8.12 -7.57 -3.86
C VAL A 28 9.53 -8.07 -4.17
N ASP A 29 9.93 -9.22 -3.61
CA ASP A 29 11.21 -9.86 -3.99
C ASP A 29 11.13 -10.45 -5.40
N LEU A 30 11.46 -9.61 -6.38
CA LEU A 30 11.45 -9.96 -7.80
C LEU A 30 12.73 -10.70 -8.24
N ASN A 31 13.71 -10.92 -7.37
CA ASN A 31 14.93 -11.64 -7.73
C ASN A 31 14.64 -13.12 -8.00
N GLN A 32 13.63 -13.68 -7.32
CA GLN A 32 13.23 -15.08 -7.45
C GLN A 32 12.29 -15.34 -8.63
N LEU A 33 11.66 -14.30 -9.18
CA LEU A 33 10.78 -14.41 -10.34
C LEU A 33 11.59 -14.68 -11.63
N ASN A 34 11.70 -15.92 -12.07
CA ASN A 34 12.43 -16.30 -13.28
C ASN A 34 11.48 -16.53 -14.47
N SER A 35 10.25 -16.98 -14.21
CA SER A 35 9.22 -17.18 -15.21
C SER A 35 7.85 -16.86 -14.63
N LEU A 36 7.06 -16.08 -15.37
CA LEU A 36 5.66 -15.84 -14.99
C LEU A 36 4.79 -17.08 -15.15
N VAL A 37 5.22 -18.07 -15.91
CA VAL A 37 4.46 -19.31 -16.04
C VAL A 37 4.71 -20.24 -14.86
N GLU A 38 5.94 -20.28 -14.37
CA GLU A 38 6.39 -21.19 -13.31
C GLU A 38 6.19 -20.61 -11.91
N ASP A 39 6.42 -19.30 -11.75
CA ASP A 39 6.41 -18.63 -10.43
C ASP A 39 5.08 -17.91 -10.13
N LYS A 40 3.97 -18.35 -10.74
CA LYS A 40 2.66 -17.70 -10.63
C LYS A 40 2.16 -17.58 -9.20
N ASP A 41 2.29 -18.67 -8.44
CA ASP A 41 1.71 -18.75 -7.11
C ASP A 41 2.47 -17.83 -6.14
N MET A 42 3.80 -17.81 -6.24
CA MET A 42 4.65 -16.86 -5.51
C MET A 42 4.27 -15.41 -5.81
N LEU A 43 4.03 -15.08 -7.09
CA LEU A 43 3.63 -13.72 -7.46
C LEU A 43 2.23 -13.35 -6.99
N ALA A 44 1.28 -14.29 -7.04
CA ALA A 44 -0.07 -14.07 -6.57
C ALA A 44 -0.06 -13.73 -5.06
N GLU A 45 0.68 -14.52 -4.27
CA GLU A 45 0.84 -14.29 -2.83
C GLU A 45 1.48 -12.93 -2.53
N ASN A 46 2.60 -12.61 -3.19
CA ASN A 46 3.29 -11.34 -2.96
C ASN A 46 2.44 -10.12 -3.33
N LEU A 47 1.69 -10.18 -4.43
CA LEU A 47 0.80 -9.09 -4.86
C LEU A 47 -0.41 -8.95 -3.94
N GLU A 48 -0.94 -10.06 -3.41
CA GLU A 48 -2.01 -10.02 -2.42
C GLU A 48 -1.54 -9.34 -1.12
N ASN A 49 -0.36 -9.71 -0.63
CA ASN A 49 0.25 -9.09 0.54
C ASN A 49 0.46 -7.58 0.34
N TRP A 50 1.03 -7.18 -0.80
CA TRP A 50 1.20 -5.76 -1.14
C TRP A 50 -0.15 -5.02 -1.19
N ALA A 51 -1.17 -5.60 -1.83
CA ALA A 51 -2.51 -5.00 -1.89
C ALA A 51 -3.20 -4.91 -0.52
N GLN A 52 -2.88 -5.80 0.43
CA GLN A 52 -3.34 -5.68 1.81
C GLN A 52 -2.61 -4.55 2.55
N GLN A 53 -1.29 -4.42 2.38
CA GLN A 53 -0.50 -3.34 2.96
C GLN A 53 -0.99 -1.97 2.48
N GLU A 54 -1.13 -1.78 1.15
CA GLU A 54 -1.65 -0.54 0.56
C GLU A 54 -3.03 -0.16 1.12
N ARG A 55 -3.91 -1.15 1.34
CA ARG A 55 -5.22 -0.91 1.96
C ARG A 55 -5.10 -0.45 3.42
N GLN A 56 -4.22 -1.08 4.20
CA GLN A 56 -4.01 -0.70 5.60
C GLN A 56 -3.37 0.70 5.71
N GLU A 57 -2.40 1.02 4.86
CA GLU A 57 -1.80 2.35 4.81
C GLU A 57 -2.80 3.41 4.36
N GLY A 58 -3.59 3.11 3.32
CA GLY A 58 -4.67 3.98 2.86
C GLY A 58 -5.73 4.24 3.92
N GLU A 59 -6.10 3.23 4.71
CA GLU A 59 -7.04 3.37 5.83
C GLU A 59 -6.46 4.27 6.92
N LYS A 60 -5.21 4.03 7.35
CA LYS A 60 -4.51 4.88 8.33
C LYS A 60 -4.42 6.34 7.87
N LEU A 61 -4.01 6.57 6.63
CA LEU A 61 -3.94 7.91 6.03
C LEU A 61 -5.33 8.57 5.95
N GLY A 62 -6.37 7.79 5.63
CA GLY A 62 -7.76 8.25 5.58
C GLY A 62 -8.28 8.68 6.96
N ILE A 63 -8.02 7.88 7.99
CA ILE A 63 -8.36 8.16 9.38
C ILE A 63 -7.63 9.42 9.86
N GLU A 64 -6.31 9.51 9.64
CA GLU A 64 -5.51 10.67 10.03
C GLU A 64 -6.00 11.95 9.31
N LYS A 65 -6.25 11.87 8.00
CA LYS A 65 -6.78 12.99 7.22
C LYS A 65 -8.14 13.45 7.76
N THR A 66 -8.99 12.51 8.15
CA THR A 66 -10.29 12.82 8.77
C THR A 66 -10.11 13.54 10.10
N ALA A 67 -9.24 13.05 10.97
CA ALA A 67 -8.91 13.71 12.24
C ALA A 67 -8.38 15.14 12.04
N ARG A 68 -7.44 15.33 11.10
CA ARG A 68 -6.91 16.67 10.75
C ARG A 68 -8.00 17.61 10.24
N ASN A 69 -8.97 17.11 9.47
CA ASN A 69 -10.10 17.91 9.01
C ASN A 69 -11.03 18.31 10.16
N LEU A 70 -11.33 17.40 11.08
CA LEU A 70 -12.14 17.70 12.28
C LEU A 70 -11.47 18.73 13.19
N LEU A 71 -10.15 18.59 13.41
CA LEU A 71 -9.35 19.57 14.14
C LEU A 71 -9.41 20.97 13.49
N LYS A 72 -9.37 21.04 12.15
CA LYS A 72 -9.48 22.31 11.40
C LYS A 72 -10.87 22.93 11.48
N LEU A 73 -11.92 22.12 11.45
CA LEU A 73 -13.30 22.60 11.59
C LEU A 73 -13.57 23.16 12.99
N GLY A 74 -12.91 22.61 14.01
CA GLY A 74 -13.11 22.99 15.41
C GLY A 74 -14.46 22.51 15.97
N GLY A 75 -14.70 22.78 17.25
CA GLY A 75 -15.95 22.44 17.93
C GLY A 75 -16.02 21.05 18.55
N LEU A 76 -15.01 20.19 18.31
CA LEU A 76 -14.84 18.90 18.98
C LEU A 76 -13.60 18.91 19.89
N SER A 77 -13.69 18.25 21.03
CA SER A 77 -12.52 17.98 21.89
C SER A 77 -11.64 16.88 21.28
N ASP A 78 -10.40 16.76 21.77
CA ASP A 78 -9.49 15.70 21.28
C ASP A 78 -10.03 14.30 21.60
N GLU A 79 -10.74 14.15 22.72
CA GLU A 79 -11.41 12.90 23.13
C GLU A 79 -12.54 12.53 22.16
N GLN A 80 -13.37 13.49 21.75
CA GLN A 80 -14.45 13.25 20.78
C GLN A 80 -13.90 12.89 19.40
N ILE A 81 -12.80 13.52 18.98
CA ILE A 81 -12.15 13.20 17.71
C ILE A 81 -11.53 11.80 17.77
N ALA A 82 -10.87 11.45 18.87
CA ALA A 82 -10.34 10.11 19.10
C ALA A 82 -11.44 9.05 19.01
N GLU A 83 -12.57 9.29 19.68
CA GLU A 83 -13.73 8.39 19.66
C GLU A 83 -14.31 8.20 18.25
N VAL A 84 -14.54 9.28 17.50
CA VAL A 84 -15.15 9.22 16.15
C VAL A 84 -14.21 8.60 15.12
N THR A 85 -12.91 8.86 15.24
CA THR A 85 -11.91 8.37 14.27
C THR A 85 -11.32 7.02 14.62
N GLY A 86 -11.51 6.57 15.88
CA GLY A 86 -10.85 5.37 16.41
C GLY A 86 -9.35 5.55 16.67
N LEU A 87 -8.82 6.77 16.61
CA LEU A 87 -7.43 7.07 16.94
C LEU A 87 -7.19 7.06 18.45
N ALA A 88 -5.95 6.79 18.86
CA ALA A 88 -5.55 7.04 20.23
C ALA A 88 -5.58 8.55 20.53
N LEU A 89 -5.97 8.92 21.74
CA LEU A 89 -6.02 10.32 22.17
C LEU A 89 -4.66 11.01 21.99
N GLU A 90 -3.57 10.30 22.29
CA GLU A 90 -2.20 10.78 22.12
C GLU A 90 -1.86 11.15 20.65
N ASP A 91 -2.36 10.37 19.69
CA ASP A 91 -2.18 10.66 18.26
C ASP A 91 -2.94 11.93 17.87
N VAL A 92 -4.20 12.08 18.31
CA VAL A 92 -4.99 13.29 18.05
C VAL A 92 -4.32 14.54 18.63
N VAL A 93 -3.82 14.45 19.87
CA VAL A 93 -3.09 15.55 20.52
C VAL A 93 -1.83 15.92 19.74
N LYS A 94 -1.07 14.93 19.27
CA LYS A 94 0.12 15.14 18.42
C LYS A 94 -0.24 15.85 17.12
N LEU A 95 -1.29 15.39 16.42
CA LEU A 95 -1.79 16.02 15.18
C LEU A 95 -2.19 17.49 15.39
N ARG A 96 -2.80 17.81 16.54
CA ARG A 96 -3.17 19.18 16.91
C ARG A 96 -1.95 20.08 17.12
N ILE A 97 -0.87 19.55 17.72
CA ILE A 97 0.38 20.30 17.92
C ILE A 97 1.07 20.56 16.57
N GLU A 98 1.12 19.54 15.71
CA GLU A 98 1.70 19.66 14.37
C GLU A 98 1.00 20.72 13.51
N GLY A 99 -0.33 20.78 13.56
CA GLY A 99 -1.11 21.76 12.79
C GLY A 99 -1.02 23.20 13.28
N LYS A 100 -0.40 23.46 14.44
CA LYS A 100 -0.16 24.82 14.99
C LYS A 100 1.22 25.38 14.66
N ARG A 101 2.12 24.58 14.08
CA ARG A 101 3.42 25.01 13.56
C ARG A 101 3.28 25.58 12.16
#